data_AF-B3CTH5-F1
#
_entry.id   AF-B3CTH5-F1
#
_cell.length_a   1.000
_cell.length_b   1.000
_cell.length_c   1.000
_cell.angle_alpha   90.00
_cell.angle_beta   90.00
_cell.angle_gamma   90.00
#
_symmetry.space_group_name_H-M   'P 1'
#
loop_
_entity.id
_entity.type
_entity.pdbx_description
1 polymer ?
#
loop_
_entity_poly.entity_id
_entity_poly.type
_entity_poly.pdbx_seq_one_letter_code
_entity_poly.pdbx_strand_id
1 'polypeptide(L)' 'MNKLGQYQDAIWNFDLAIKYKPDFPDAYYNKGIALNKLGQHQEAMESCNLAIKYDSDNVYAYQLANELAKK' A
#
# COMPACT_ATOMS: atom_id res chain seq x y z
N MET A 1 -5.98 0.21 22.36
CA MET A 1 -5.99 0.13 20.87
C MET A 1 -5.02 -0.97 20.44
N ASN A 2 -5.48 -1.96 19.68
CA ASN A 2 -4.59 -2.98 19.10
C ASN A 2 -4.00 -2.46 17.78
N LYS A 3 -2.82 -2.94 17.40
CA LYS A 3 -2.14 -2.52 16.16
C LYS A 3 -2.98 -2.81 14.91
N LEU A 4 -3.81 -3.86 14.94
CA LEU A 4 -4.69 -4.24 13.83
C LEU A 4 -5.73 -3.15 13.50
N GLY A 5 -6.38 -2.56 14.52
CA GLY A 5 -7.32 -1.46 14.28
C GLY A 5 -6.66 -0.24 13.66
N GLN A 6 -5.43 0.09 14.08
CA GLN A 6 -4.68 1.22 13.53
C GLN A 6 -4.34 1.04 12.05
N TYR A 7 -4.00 -0.17 11.62
CA TYR A 7 -3.74 -0.44 10.19
C TYR A 7 -5.03 -0.39 9.36
N GLN A 8 -6.16 -0.82 9.91
CA GLN A 8 -7.45 -0.71 9.22
C GLN A 8 -7.86 0.76 9.04
N ASP A 9 -7.69 1.58 10.08
CA ASP A 9 -7.92 3.04 10.00
C ASP A 9 -6.95 3.70 9.01
N ALA A 10 -5.69 3.27 8.96
CA ALA A 10 -4.72 3.76 7.99
C ALA A 10 -5.15 3.45 6.55
N ILE A 11 -5.57 2.20 6.27
CA ILE A 11 -6.09 1.80 4.95
C ILE A 11 -7.26 2.70 4.54
N TRP A 12 -8.21 2.93 5.44
CA TRP A 12 -9.34 3.82 5.17
C TRP A 12 -8.91 5.25 4.80
N ASN A 13 -7.94 5.82 5.51
CA ASN A 13 -7.42 7.14 5.21
C ASN A 13 -6.70 7.18 3.86
N PHE A 14 -5.95 6.14 3.50
CA PHE A 14 -5.31 6.06 2.19
C PHE A 14 -6.32 5.84 1.06
N ASP A 15 -7.39 5.08 1.29
CA ASP A 15 -8.49 4.94 0.34
C ASP A 15 -9.19 6.27 0.07
N LEU A 16 -9.39 7.09 1.11
CA LEU A 16 -9.88 8.46 0.94
C LEU A 16 -8.90 9.31 0.14
N ALA A 17 -7.60 9.26 0.45
CA ALA A 17 -6.58 10.00 -0.30
C ALA A 17 -6.59 9.60 -1.79
N ILE A 18 -6.66 8.30 -2.10
CA ILE A 18 -6.76 7.76 -3.45
C ILE A 18 -8.04 8.24 -4.15
N LYS A 19 -9.17 8.26 -3.44
CA LYS A 19 -10.45 8.74 -4.00
C LYS A 19 -10.38 10.19 -4.45
N TYR A 20 -9.71 11.05 -3.68
CA TYR A 20 -9.57 12.48 -4.01
C TYR A 20 -8.40 12.77 -4.95
N LYS A 21 -7.35 11.94 -4.90
CA LYS A 21 -6.16 12.05 -5.75
C LYS A 21 -5.71 10.66 -6.22
N PRO A 22 -6.30 10.15 -7.33
CA PRO A 22 -5.99 8.81 -7.84
C PRO A 22 -4.56 8.66 -8.39
N ASP A 23 -3.86 9.76 -8.69
CA ASP A 23 -2.49 9.79 -9.17
C ASP A 23 -1.48 10.03 -8.03
N PHE A 24 -1.79 9.57 -6.82
CA PHE A 24 -0.94 9.74 -5.64
C PHE A 24 -0.23 8.43 -5.25
N PRO A 25 0.97 8.16 -5.78
CA PRO A 25 1.69 6.90 -5.58
C PRO A 25 1.97 6.59 -4.11
N ASP A 26 2.28 7.60 -3.30
CA ASP A 26 2.56 7.41 -1.87
C ASP A 26 1.36 6.86 -1.09
N ALA A 27 0.13 7.21 -1.47
CA ALA A 27 -1.05 6.67 -0.80
C ALA A 27 -1.20 5.16 -1.08
N TYR A 28 -0.93 4.73 -2.32
CA TYR A 28 -0.91 3.31 -2.66
C TYR A 28 0.22 2.56 -1.95
N TYR A 29 1.43 3.11 -1.91
CA TYR A 29 2.56 2.50 -1.20
C TYR A 29 2.26 2.32 0.29
N ASN A 30 1.79 3.37 0.96
CA ASN A 30 1.48 3.31 2.40
C ASN A 30 0.29 2.40 2.71
N LYS A 31 -0.73 2.35 1.83
CA LYS A 31 -1.79 1.35 1.89
C LYS A 31 -1.22 -0.06 1.80
N GLY A 32 -0.29 -0.31 0.89
CA GLY A 32 0.40 -1.59 0.74
C GLY A 32 1.14 -2.03 2.00
N ILE A 33 1.82 -1.10 2.69
CA ILE A 33 2.46 -1.38 3.99
C ILE A 33 1.42 -1.83 5.02
N ALA A 34 0.33 -1.07 5.17
CA ALA A 34 -0.71 -1.36 6.15
C ALA A 34 -1.35 -2.74 5.90
N LEU A 35 -1.67 -3.06 4.64
CA LEU A 35 -2.18 -4.37 4.22
C LEU A 35 -1.19 -5.51 4.53
N ASN A 36 0.10 -5.31 4.25
CA ASN A 36 1.14 -6.28 4.58
C ASN A 36 1.23 -6.54 6.10
N LYS A 37 1.06 -5.51 6.94
CA LYS A 37 1.03 -5.65 8.40
C LYS A 37 -0.22 -6.38 8.91
N LEU A 38 -1.29 -6.41 8.13
CA LEU A 38 -2.50 -7.19 8.39
C LEU A 38 -2.44 -8.62 7.80
N GLY A 39 -1.37 -8.97 7.07
CA GLY A 39 -1.25 -10.27 6.40
C GLY A 39 -1.97 -10.35 5.05
N GLN A 40 -2.53 -9.23 4.57
CA GLN A 40 -3.23 -9.13 3.28
C GLN A 40 -2.21 -8.91 2.16
N HIS A 41 -1.42 -9.94 1.87
CA HIS A 41 -0.26 -9.84 0.98
C HIS A 41 -0.66 -9.60 -0.49
N GLN A 42 -1.77 -10.17 -0.93
CA GLN A 42 -2.25 -10.02 -2.31
C GLN A 42 -2.66 -8.56 -2.59
N GLU A 43 -3.49 -7.98 -1.73
CA GLU A 43 -3.96 -6.60 -1.84
C GLU A 43 -2.81 -5.59 -1.62
N ALA A 44 -1.84 -5.95 -0.77
CA ALA A 44 -0.62 -5.17 -0.63
C ALA A 44 0.17 -5.12 -1.95
N MET A 45 0.26 -6.24 -2.66
CA MET A 45 0.95 -6.32 -3.94
C MET A 45 0.23 -5.48 -5.00
N GLU A 46 -1.10 -5.56 -5.08
CA GLU A 46 -1.90 -4.73 -5.97
C GLU A 46 -1.66 -3.24 -5.71
N SER A 47 -1.57 -2.85 -4.43
CA SER A 47 -1.28 -1.48 -4.04
C SER A 47 0.14 -1.05 -4.47
N CYS A 48 1.15 -1.91 -4.33
CA CYS A 48 2.50 -1.64 -4.87
C CYS A 48 2.50 -1.46 -6.39
N ASN A 49 1.81 -2.32 -7.12
CA ASN A 49 1.71 -2.21 -8.58
C ASN A 49 1.07 -0.89 -9.02
N LEU A 50 0.05 -0.42 -8.28
CA LEU A 50 -0.56 0.88 -8.54
C LEU A 50 0.41 2.02 -8.23
N ALA A 51 1.16 1.95 -7.12
CA ALA A 51 2.19 2.94 -6.82
C ALA A 51 3.23 3.02 -7.95
N ILE A 52 3.74 1.88 -8.43
CA ILE A 52 4.68 1.78 -9.55
C ILE A 52 4.08 2.30 -10.86
N LYS A 53 2.78 2.06 -11.09
CA LYS A 53 2.09 2.56 -12.28
C LYS A 53 2.05 4.10 -12.33
N TYR A 54 1.85 4.75 -11.19
CA TYR A 54 1.78 6.22 -11.10
C TYR A 54 3.15 6.88 -10.91
N ASP A 55 4.12 6.14 -10.39
CA ASP A 55 5.52 6.55 -10.27
C ASP A 55 6.42 5.35 -10.55
N SER A 56 6.91 5.24 -11.79
CA SER A 56 7.74 4.14 -12.23
C SER A 56 9.11 4.09 -11.56
N ASP A 57 9.52 5.18 -10.91
CA ASP A 57 10.79 5.30 -10.20
C ASP A 57 10.63 5.08 -8.69
N ASN A 58 9.44 4.65 -8.23
CA ASN A 58 9.16 4.41 -6.82
C ASN A 58 9.90 3.17 -6.29
N VAL A 59 11.16 3.36 -5.90
CA VAL A 59 12.04 2.30 -5.39
C VAL A 59 11.43 1.58 -4.19
N TYR A 60 10.71 2.29 -3.33
CA TYR A 60 10.08 1.72 -2.14
C TYR A 60 8.95 0.74 -2.48
N ALA A 61 8.13 1.07 -3.48
CA ALA A 61 7.07 0.17 -3.94
C ALA A 61 7.65 -1.12 -4.55
N TYR A 62 8.74 -1.03 -5.32
CA TYR A 62 9.45 -2.22 -5.83
C TYR A 62 10.06 -3.06 -4.70
N GLN A 63 10.67 -2.42 -3.69
CA GLN A 63 11.21 -3.14 -2.54
C GLN A 63 10.12 -3.93 -1.82
N LEU A 64 8.98 -3.29 -1.54
CA LEU A 64 7.86 -3.96 -0.88
C LEU A 64 7.26 -5.07 -1.75
N ALA A 65 7.12 -4.86 -3.06
CA ALA A 65 6.65 -5.90 -3.99
C ALA A 65 7.59 -7.13 -3.98
N ASN A 66 8.90 -6.90 -4.00
CA ASN A 66 9.90 -7.97 -3.92
C ASN A 66 9.88 -8.71 -2.57
N GLU A 67 9.57 -8.02 -1.47
CA GLU A 67 9.36 -8.66 -0.17
C GLU A 67 8.09 -9.52 -0.15
N LEU A 68 6.99 -9.02 -0.72
CA LEU A 68 5.72 -9.73 -0.79
C LEU A 68 5.80 -10.97 -1.67
N ALA A 69 6.57 -10.93 -2.76
CA ALA A 69 6.78 -12.09 -3.65
C ALA A 69 7.50 -13.28 -3.00
N LYS A 70 8.13 -13.08 -1.83
CA LYS A 70 8.83 -14.13 -1.08
C LYS A 70 7.97 -14.77 0.02
N LYS A 71 6.75 -14.27 0.23
CA LYS A 71 5.80 -14.74 1.23
C LYS A 71 4.75 -15.62 0.58
#